data_AF-A0A413IH84-F1
#
_entry.id   AF-A0A413IH84-F1
#
_cell.length_a   1.000
_cell.length_b   1.000
_cell.length_c   1.000
_cell.angle_alpha   90.00
_cell.angle_beta   90.00
_cell.angle_gamma   90.00
#
_symmetry.space_group_name_H-M   'P 1'
#
loop_
_entity.id
_entity.type
_entity.pdbx_description
1 polymer ?
#
loop_
_entity_poly.entity_id
_entity_poly.type
_entity_poly.pdbx_seq_one_letter_code
_entity_poly.pdbx_strand_id
1 'polypeptide(L)' 'MTGYSKQTAYKLVHERKVPFYKPEHGGRKILFKRKEVEEWLTATRVATLDEFCDDMECSL' A
#
# COMPACT_ATOMS: atom_id res chain seq x y z
N MET A 1 12.14 -5.90 2.34
CA MET A 1 10.95 -5.34 3.03
C MET A 1 10.83 -3.87 2.65
N THR A 2 9.88 -3.52 1.78
CA THR A 2 9.26 -2.21 1.41
C THR A 2 10.03 -0.86 1.41
N GLY A 3 11.17 -0.71 2.08
CA GLY A 3 11.98 0.53 2.09
C GLY A 3 11.42 1.67 2.95
N TYR A 4 10.19 1.54 3.47
CA TYR A 4 9.57 2.60 4.26
C TYR A 4 10.15 2.72 5.68
N SER A 5 10.28 3.95 6.15
CA SER A 5 10.57 4.23 7.56
C SER A 5 9.40 3.78 8.45
N LYS A 6 9.69 3.47 9.72
CA LYS A 6 8.64 3.14 10.71
C LYS A 6 7.61 4.27 10.84
N GLN A 7 8.04 5.53 10.78
CA GLN A 7 7.16 6.69 10.87
C GLN A 7 6.18 6.73 9.70
N THR A 8 6.65 6.47 8.48
CA THR A 8 5.81 6.38 7.29
C THR A 8 4.78 5.26 7.43
N ALA A 9 5.19 4.08 7.91
CA ALA A 9 4.27 2.97 8.15
C ALA A 9 3.17 3.34 9.17
N TYR A 10 3.52 3.99 10.28
CA TYR A 10 2.54 4.48 11.26
C TYR A 10 1.60 5.54 10.68
N LYS A 11 2.11 6.45 9.84
CA LYS A 11 1.29 7.47 9.16
C LYS A 11 0.25 6.81 8.26
N LEU A 12 0.68 5.82 7.46
CA LEU A 12 -0.21 5.05 6.58
C LEU A 12 -1.29 4.32 7.36
N VAL A 13 -0.97 3.75 8.52
CA VAL A 13 -1.97 3.13 9.41
C VAL A 13 -2.94 4.16 9.96
N HIS A 14 -2.45 5.31 10.40
CA HIS A 14 -3.28 6.38 10.94
C HIS A 14 -4.25 6.93 9.88
N GLU A 15 -3.76 7.11 8.66
CA GLU A 15 -4.56 7.52 7.49
C GLU A 15 -5.44 6.39 6.92
N ARG A 16 -5.35 5.17 7.47
CA ARG A 16 -6.05 3.96 6.98
C ARG A 16 -5.77 3.64 5.51
N LYS A 17 -4.58 4.02 5.02
CA LYS A 17 -4.12 3.79 3.65
C LYS A 17 -3.51 2.42 3.44
N VAL A 18 -3.16 1.70 4.51
CA VAL A 18 -2.58 0.35 4.47
C VAL A 18 -3.49 -0.62 5.25
N PRO A 19 -3.64 -1.88 4.82
CA PRO A 19 -4.35 -2.91 5.60
C PRO A 19 -3.63 -3.19 6.93
N PHE A 20 -4.38 -3.15 8.04
CA PHE A 20 -3.84 -3.47 9.36
C PHE A 20 -4.89 -4.09 10.26
N TYR A 21 -4.44 -4.86 11.24
CA TYR A 21 -5.28 -5.57 12.20
C TYR A 21 -5.05 -5.07 13.61
N LYS A 22 -6.14 -4.89 14.35
CA LYS A 22 -6.13 -4.63 15.79
C LYS A 22 -6.51 -5.92 16.52
N PRO A 23 -5.79 -6.30 17.59
CA PRO A 23 -6.19 -7.43 18.42
C PRO A 23 -7.51 -7.11 19.15
N GLU A 24 -8.40 -8.11 19.26
CA GLU A 24 -9.70 -7.98 19.94
C GLU A 24 -9.59 -7.50 21.39
N HIS A 25 -8.52 -7.90 22.09
CA HIS A 25 -8.29 -7.52 23.49
C HIS A 25 -7.79 -6.08 23.70
N GLY A 26 -7.98 -5.18 22.73
CA GLY A 26 -7.72 -3.73 22.92
C GLY A 26 -6.24 -3.35 23.07
N GLY A 27 -5.32 -4.19 22.61
CA GLY A 27 -3.88 -3.94 22.70
C GLY A 27 -3.40 -2.81 21.78
N ARG A 28 -2.32 -2.12 22.19
CA ARG A 28 -1.64 -1.07 21.38
C ARG A 28 -0.85 -1.62 20.18
N LYS A 29 -0.83 -2.94 19.99
CA LYS A 29 -0.07 -3.59 18.92
C LYS A 29 -0.90 -3.55 17.63
N ILE A 30 -0.25 -3.13 16.55
CA ILE A 30 -0.80 -3.21 15.20
C ILE A 30 -0.15 -4.40 14.51
N LEU A 31 -0.98 -5.26 13.93
CA LEU A 31 -0.54 -6.45 13.22
C LEU A 31 -0.75 -6.24 11.72
N PHE A 32 0.21 -6.74 10.94
CA PHE A 32 0.15 -6.72 9.49
C PHE A 32 0.17 -8.14 8.97
N LYS A 33 -0.75 -8.47 8.08
CA LYS A 33 -0.72 -9.73 7.35
C LYS A 33 0.15 -9.54 6.11
N ARG A 34 1.25 -10.29 6.04
CA ARG A 34 2.25 -10.15 4.97
C ARG A 34 1.61 -10.14 3.57
N LYS A 35 0.73 -11.12 3.30
CA LYS A 35 0.05 -11.29 2.01
C LYS A 35 -0.73 -10.04 1.59
N GLU A 36 -1.48 -9.44 2.51
CA GLU A 36 -2.29 -8.25 2.22
C GLU A 36 -1.45 -6.99 2.04
N VAL A 37 -0.34 -6.88 2.76
CA VAL A 37 0.61 -5.79 2.54
C VAL A 37 1.27 -5.93 1.17
N GLU A 38 1.62 -7.15 0.74
CA GLU A 38 2.16 -7.41 -0.59
C GLU A 38 1.16 -7.12 -1.71
N GLU A 39 -0.09 -7.56 -1.55
CA GLU A 39 -1.19 -7.24 -2.47
C GLU A 39 -1.46 -5.72 -2.52
N TRP A 40 -1.44 -5.03 -1.38
CA TRP A 40 -1.61 -3.58 -1.33
C TRP A 40 -0.47 -2.81 -2.02
N LEU A 41 0.77 -3.24 -1.84
CA LEU A 41 1.93 -2.63 -2.50
C LEU A 41 1.86 -2.78 -4.01
N THR A 42 1.41 -3.94 -4.49
CA THR A 42 1.25 -4.21 -5.92
C THR A 42 0.01 -3.53 -6.50
N ALA A 43 -1.06 -3.37 -5.72
CA ALA A 43 -2.28 -2.65 -6.12
C ALA A 43 -2.08 -1.13 -6.21
N THR A 44 -1.16 -0.55 -5.42
CA THR A 44 -0.81 0.88 -5.48
C THR A 44 0.28 1.15 -6.54
N ARG A 45 0.55 0.20 -7.45
CA ARG A 45 1.43 0.45 -8.61
C ARG A 45 0.84 1.61 -9.41
N VAL A 46 1.54 2.73 -9.39
CA VAL A 46 1.28 3.84 -10.31
C VAL A 46 1.86 3.40 -11.66
N ALA A 47 1.03 3.40 -12.70
CA ALA A 47 1.47 3.13 -14.06
C ALA A 47 2.64 4.06 -14.41
N THR A 48 3.68 3.52 -15.02
CA THR A 48 4.83 4.32 -15.44
C THR A 48 4.41 5.27 -16.56
N LEU A 49 5.05 6.43 -16.70
CA LEU A 49 4.73 7.40 -17.76
C LEU A 49 4.72 6.77 -19.17
N ASP A 50 5.52 5.72 -19.36
CA ASP A 50 5.58 4.90 -20.57
C ASP A 50 4.25 4.18 -20.90
N GLU A 51 3.55 3.67 -19.88
CA GLU A 51 2.24 2.99 -20.03
C GLU A 51 1.09 4.00 -20.27
N PHE A 52 1.26 5.27 -19.89
CA PHE A 52 0.30 6.33 -20.19
C PHE A 52 0.37 6.82 -21.64
N CYS A 53 1.55 6.77 -22.27
CA CYS A 53 1.70 7.18 -23.67
C CYS A 53 1.10 6.14 -24.64
N ASP A 54 1.21 4.84 -24.33
CA ASP A 54 0.71 3.76 -25.20
C ASP A 54 -0.84 3.77 -25.31
N ASP A 55 -1.54 4.14 -24.23
CA ASP A 55 -3.01 4.29 -24.24
C ASP A 55 -3.49 5.47 -25.12
N MET A 56 -2.62 6.48 -25.32
CA MET A 56 -2.91 7.63 -26.19
C MET A 56 -2.69 7.31 -27.68
N GLU A 57 -1.90 6.28 -28.01
CA GLU A 57 -1.58 5.89 -29.40
C GLU A 57 -2.57 4.87 -29.98
N CYS A 58 -3.41 4.22 -29.16
CA CYS A 58 -4.46 3.29 -29.63
C CYS A 58 -5.81 3.97 -29.92
N SER A 59 -5.89 5.29 -29.74
CA SER A 59 -7.07 6.11 -30.04
C SER A 59 -6.89 7.08 -31.22
N LEU A 60 -5.87 6.86 -32.06
CA LEU A 60 -5.58 7.66 -33.27
C LEU A 60 -5.63 6.81 -34.54
#